data_AF-A0AAW6D7L4-F1
#
_entry.id   AF-A0AAW6D7L4-F1
#
_cell.length_a   1.000
_cell.length_b   1.000
_cell.length_c   1.000
_cell.angle_alpha   90.00
_cell.angle_beta   90.00
_cell.angle_gamma   90.00
#
_symmetry.space_group_name_H-M   'P 1'
#
loop_
_entity.id
_entity.type
_entity.pdbx_description
1 polymer ?
#
loop_
_entity_poly.entity_id
_entity_poly.type
_entity_poly.pdbx_seq_one_letter_code
_entity_poly.pdbx_strand_id
1 'polypeptide(L)'
;MKNYKDYNKTYIGSSDSAYLTLKTITGTTEKLCFGEDGSYSAYVVDEDTLIPKHYHKEFEFTDSLEIYNNFGELEWSAKAKQISVYTAGNFGCLIKLQGAENYKFDLNCRSDKADSLTWNEFQNDENDEEPEL
;
A
#
# COMPACT_ATOMS: atom_id res chain seq x y z
N MET A 1 -4.14 5.32 18.48
CA MET A 1 -3.68 4.22 17.61
C MET A 1 -4.85 3.76 16.78
N LYS A 2 -4.71 3.79 15.45
CA LYS A 2 -5.76 3.37 14.52
C LYS A 2 -5.77 1.84 14.36
N ASN A 3 -6.93 1.27 14.07
CA ASN A 3 -7.02 -0.14 13.72
C ASN A 3 -6.88 -0.27 12.20
N TYR A 4 -6.09 -1.25 11.74
CA TYR A 4 -5.94 -1.50 10.30
C TYR A 4 -7.26 -1.84 9.60
N LYS A 5 -8.26 -2.36 10.34
CA LYS A 5 -9.61 -2.65 9.81
C LYS A 5 -10.44 -1.40 9.55
N ASP A 6 -9.98 -0.23 9.99
CA ASP A 6 -10.62 1.06 9.69
C ASP A 6 -10.28 1.52 8.24
N TYR A 7 -9.32 0.85 7.59
CA TYR A 7 -8.91 1.12 6.21
C TYR A 7 -9.62 0.17 5.23
N ASN A 8 -9.88 0.66 4.02
CA ASN A 8 -10.35 -0.19 2.95
C ASN A 8 -9.26 -1.18 2.52
N LYS A 9 -9.67 -2.40 2.15
CA LYS A 9 -8.78 -3.34 1.49
C LYS A 9 -8.56 -2.88 0.05
N THR A 10 -7.29 -2.77 -0.33
CA THR A 10 -6.86 -2.41 -1.68
C THR A 10 -6.43 -3.68 -2.40
N TYR A 11 -6.93 -3.90 -3.63
CA TYR A 11 -6.44 -4.97 -4.49
C TYR A 11 -4.97 -4.68 -4.87
N ILE A 12 -4.11 -5.71 -4.78
CA ILE A 12 -2.67 -5.57 -5.03
C ILE A 12 -2.15 -6.52 -6.11
N GLY A 13 -3.02 -7.30 -6.74
CA GLY A 13 -2.66 -8.23 -7.80
C GLY A 13 -3.28 -9.61 -7.64
N SER A 14 -3.08 -10.44 -8.66
CA SER A 14 -3.45 -11.85 -8.66
C SER A 14 -2.30 -12.72 -9.15
N SER A 15 -2.34 -14.02 -8.85
CA SER A 15 -1.29 -14.96 -9.26
C SER A 15 -1.78 -16.39 -9.22
N ASP A 16 -1.50 -17.14 -10.28
CA ASP A 16 -1.72 -18.59 -10.40
C ASP A 16 -0.59 -19.42 -9.75
N SER A 17 0.34 -18.76 -9.05
CA SER A 17 1.51 -19.41 -8.45
C SER A 17 1.74 -19.00 -7.00
N ALA A 18 0.70 -18.46 -6.34
CA ALA A 18 0.75 -18.06 -4.95
C ALA A 18 1.85 -17.02 -4.63
N TYR A 19 2.22 -16.14 -5.56
CA TYR A 19 3.16 -15.05 -5.27
C TYR A 19 2.93 -13.80 -6.14
N LEU A 20 3.28 -12.64 -5.58
CA LEU A 20 3.42 -11.38 -6.32
C LEU A 20 4.89 -10.98 -6.36
N THR A 21 5.28 -10.22 -7.38
CA THR A 21 6.65 -9.71 -7.53
C THR A 21 6.71 -8.28 -7.00
N LEU A 22 7.52 -8.05 -5.97
CA LEU A 22 7.80 -6.74 -5.42
C LEU A 22 9.01 -6.15 -6.13
N LYS A 23 8.94 -4.89 -6.56
CA LYS A 23 10.06 -4.16 -7.13
C LYS A 23 10.20 -2.79 -6.48
N THR A 24 11.44 -2.32 -6.40
CA THR A 24 11.76 -0.95 -5.98
C THR A 24 12.44 -0.22 -7.13
N ILE A 25 12.41 1.11 -7.10
CA ILE A 25 13.06 1.94 -8.13
C ILE A 25 14.58 1.73 -8.19
N THR A 26 15.19 1.26 -7.10
CA THR A 26 16.62 0.94 -7.02
C THR A 26 16.96 -0.44 -7.62
N GLY A 27 15.95 -1.20 -8.07
CA GLY A 27 16.13 -2.47 -8.78
C GLY A 27 16.01 -3.71 -7.89
N THR A 28 15.80 -3.58 -6.58
CA THR A 28 15.50 -4.73 -5.72
C THR A 28 14.22 -5.42 -6.20
N THR A 29 14.29 -6.74 -6.38
CA THR A 29 13.17 -7.57 -6.82
C THR A 29 12.98 -8.73 -5.87
N GLU A 30 11.82 -8.81 -5.22
CA GLU A 30 11.49 -9.85 -4.23
C GLU A 30 10.19 -10.57 -4.60
N LYS A 31 10.01 -11.78 -4.06
CA LYS A 31 8.74 -12.52 -4.20
C LYS A 31 7.97 -12.45 -2.88
N LEU A 32 6.79 -11.85 -2.92
CA LEU A 32 5.83 -11.92 -1.82
C LEU A 32 5.02 -13.21 -1.97
N CYS A 33 5.39 -14.22 -1.20
CA CYS A 33 4.72 -15.52 -1.22
C CYS A 33 3.45 -15.52 -0.37
N PHE A 34 2.43 -16.19 -0.87
CA PHE A 34 1.14 -16.43 -0.25
C PHE A 34 0.92 -17.94 -0.07
N GLY A 35 -0.12 -18.30 0.68
CA GLY A 35 -0.41 -19.71 0.95
C GLY A 35 -1.16 -20.43 -0.18
N GLU A 36 -1.88 -19.67 -1.00
CA GLU A 36 -2.73 -20.18 -2.09
C GLU A 36 -2.67 -19.22 -3.29
N ASP A 37 -2.99 -19.74 -4.49
CA ASP A 37 -3.20 -18.93 -5.67
C ASP A 37 -4.51 -18.11 -5.60
N GLY A 38 -4.63 -17.09 -6.44
CA GLY A 38 -5.82 -16.25 -6.53
C GLY A 38 -5.53 -14.75 -6.51
N SER A 39 -6.51 -13.97 -6.05
CA SER A 39 -6.42 -12.50 -5.94
C SER A 39 -6.09 -12.08 -4.52
N TYR A 40 -5.14 -11.15 -4.38
CA TYR A 40 -4.67 -10.65 -3.10
C TYR A 40 -5.11 -9.21 -2.88
N SER A 41 -5.31 -8.87 -1.61
CA SER A 41 -5.59 -7.50 -1.19
C SER A 41 -4.83 -7.18 0.08
N ALA A 42 -4.42 -5.93 0.22
CA ALA A 42 -3.73 -5.44 1.40
C ALA A 42 -4.56 -4.37 2.11
N TYR A 43 -4.43 -4.31 3.43
CA TYR A 43 -4.69 -3.06 4.14
C TYR A 43 -3.48 -2.15 3.95
N VAL A 44 -3.68 -0.99 3.33
CA VAL A 44 -2.64 0.03 3.19
C VAL A 44 -2.85 1.06 4.30
N VAL A 45 -1.89 1.14 5.22
CA VAL A 45 -2.05 1.87 6.48
C VAL A 45 -0.94 2.89 6.70
N ASP A 46 -1.23 3.91 7.50
CA ASP A 46 -0.28 4.97 7.86
C ASP A 46 0.65 4.57 9.02
N GLU A 47 1.59 5.46 9.35
CA GLU A 47 2.59 5.28 10.40
C GLU A 47 2.01 5.13 11.82
N ASP A 48 0.82 5.67 12.08
CA ASP A 48 0.13 5.63 13.38
C ASP A 48 -0.62 4.33 13.66
N THR A 49 -0.66 3.43 12.66
CA THR A 49 -1.36 2.16 12.76
C THR A 49 -0.51 1.10 13.44
N LEU A 50 -1.09 0.44 14.45
CA LEU A 50 -0.46 -0.69 15.14
C LEU A 50 -0.58 -1.96 14.30
N ILE A 51 0.52 -2.66 14.09
CA ILE A 51 0.52 -3.94 13.39
C ILE A 51 0.07 -5.06 14.35
N PRO A 52 -0.99 -5.81 14.03
CA PRO A 52 -1.42 -6.93 14.86
C PRO A 52 -0.36 -8.02 14.94
N LYS A 53 -0.27 -8.72 16.09
CA LYS A 53 0.73 -9.78 16.33
C LYS A 53 0.67 -10.97 15.37
N HIS A 54 -0.46 -11.20 14.71
CA HIS A 54 -0.63 -12.30 13.76
C HIS A 54 -0.09 -11.98 12.36
N TYR A 55 0.35 -10.74 12.13
CA TYR A 55 1.06 -10.36 10.92
C TYR A 55 2.56 -10.55 11.10
N HIS A 56 3.20 -11.10 10.08
CA HIS A 56 4.63 -11.31 10.01
C HIS A 56 5.24 -10.33 9.02
N LYS A 57 6.32 -9.63 9.41
CA LYS A 57 7.03 -8.74 8.49
C LYS A 57 7.82 -9.59 7.51
N GLU A 58 7.57 -9.41 6.22
CA GLU A 58 8.30 -10.09 5.15
C GLU A 58 9.42 -9.20 4.62
N PHE A 59 9.09 -7.94 4.34
CA PHE A 59 10.00 -7.02 3.67
C PHE A 59 9.91 -5.61 4.23
N GLU A 60 11.01 -4.88 4.05
CA GLU A 60 11.12 -3.46 4.32
C GLU A 60 11.89 -2.80 3.18
N PHE A 61 11.32 -1.72 2.64
CA PHE A 61 11.88 -0.96 1.53
C PHE A 61 11.89 0.53 1.87
N THR A 62 12.67 1.29 1.12
CA THR A 62 12.67 2.75 1.11
C THR A 62 12.25 3.25 -0.26
N ASP A 63 11.80 4.50 -0.31
CA ASP A 63 11.50 5.29 -1.50
C ASP A 63 10.31 4.83 -2.35
N SER A 64 10.27 3.57 -2.78
CA SER A 64 9.18 3.06 -3.61
C SER A 64 8.95 1.56 -3.50
N LEU A 65 7.72 1.15 -3.75
CA LEU A 65 7.31 -0.23 -3.94
C LEU A 65 6.35 -0.31 -5.11
N GLU A 66 6.65 -1.19 -6.05
CA GLU A 66 5.79 -1.62 -7.14
C GLU A 66 5.47 -3.10 -6.96
N ILE A 67 4.22 -3.48 -7.19
CA ILE A 67 3.75 -4.86 -7.06
C ILE A 67 3.25 -5.30 -8.43
N TYR A 68 3.82 -6.39 -8.90
CA TYR A 68 3.50 -7.01 -10.18
C TYR A 68 2.88 -8.37 -9.98
N ASN A 69 1.95 -8.74 -10.85
CA ASN A 69 1.47 -10.13 -10.94
C ASN A 69 2.55 -11.06 -11.53
N ASN A 70 2.27 -12.36 -11.55
CA ASN A 70 3.18 -13.37 -12.10
C ASN A 70 3.32 -13.30 -13.64
N PHE A 71 2.50 -12.50 -14.33
CA PHE A 71 2.61 -12.20 -15.76
C PHE A 71 3.46 -10.95 -16.04
N GLY A 72 3.89 -10.23 -15.00
CA GLY A 72 4.73 -9.04 -15.12
C GLY A 72 3.95 -7.74 -15.33
N GLU A 73 2.64 -7.72 -15.07
CA GLU A 73 1.81 -6.52 -15.13
C GLU A 73 1.83 -5.79 -13.79
N LEU A 74 1.93 -4.45 -13.82
CA LEU A 74 1.92 -3.62 -12.61
C LEU A 74 0.49 -3.52 -12.07
N GLU A 75 0.30 -3.96 -10.83
CA GLU A 75 -1.02 -4.07 -10.18
C GLU A 75 -1.21 -3.00 -9.10
N TRP A 76 -0.11 -2.59 -8.44
CA TRP A 76 -0.14 -1.58 -7.39
C TRP A 76 1.23 -0.92 -7.23
N SER A 77 1.25 0.35 -6.83
CA SER A 77 2.50 1.01 -6.44
C SER A 77 2.29 2.10 -5.39
N ALA A 78 3.36 2.39 -4.65
CA ALA A 78 3.44 3.52 -3.74
C ALA A 78 4.89 3.99 -3.61
N LYS A 79 5.02 5.19 -3.03
CA LYS A 79 6.28 5.70 -2.48
C LYS A 79 6.11 5.77 -0.96
N ALA A 80 7.20 5.98 -0.23
CA ALA A 80 7.23 6.45 1.16
C ALA A 80 8.69 6.52 1.62
N LYS A 81 8.97 7.21 2.72
CA LYS A 81 10.30 7.13 3.34
C LYS A 81 10.63 5.69 3.74
N GLN A 82 9.64 4.98 4.27
CA GLN A 82 9.75 3.56 4.58
C GLN A 82 8.43 2.83 4.27
N ILE A 83 8.55 1.66 3.65
CA ILE A 83 7.45 0.78 3.27
C ILE A 83 7.71 -0.58 3.91
N SER A 84 6.82 -1.02 4.79
CA SER A 84 6.89 -2.34 5.41
C SER A 84 5.75 -3.23 4.91
N VAL A 85 6.09 -4.43 4.44
CA VAL A 85 5.13 -5.40 3.92
C VAL A 85 5.01 -6.56 4.90
N TYR A 86 3.77 -6.90 5.24
CA TYR A 86 3.44 -7.96 6.19
C TYR A 86 2.45 -8.95 5.60
N THR A 87 2.57 -10.22 5.97
CA THR A 87 1.62 -11.28 5.59
C THR A 87 0.92 -11.89 6.81
N ALA A 88 -0.25 -12.49 6.60
CA ALA A 88 -0.95 -13.29 7.58
C ALA A 88 -1.86 -14.35 6.91
N GLY A 89 -1.66 -15.62 7.24
CA GLY A 89 -2.42 -16.72 6.62
C GLY A 89 -2.20 -16.80 5.10
N ASN A 90 -3.17 -17.34 4.36
CA ASN A 90 -2.99 -17.63 2.93
C ASN A 90 -3.10 -16.39 2.03
N PHE A 91 -3.91 -15.40 2.41
CA PHE A 91 -4.22 -14.23 1.57
C PHE A 91 -4.04 -12.88 2.26
N GLY A 92 -3.70 -12.87 3.56
CA GLY A 92 -3.62 -11.63 4.31
C GLY A 92 -2.35 -10.86 3.95
N CYS A 93 -2.51 -9.60 3.56
CA CYS A 93 -1.42 -8.66 3.37
C CYS A 93 -1.73 -7.34 4.09
N LEU A 94 -0.69 -6.68 4.59
CA LEU A 94 -0.75 -5.33 5.14
C LEU A 94 0.51 -4.59 4.71
N ILE A 95 0.33 -3.38 4.18
CA ILE A 95 1.41 -2.50 3.75
C ILE A 95 1.36 -1.25 4.60
N LYS A 96 2.42 -1.00 5.37
CA LYS A 96 2.56 0.19 6.19
C LYS A 96 3.46 1.21 5.51
N LEU A 97 2.95 2.42 5.33
CA LEU A 97 3.65 3.55 4.71
C LEU A 97 4.00 4.58 5.79
N GLN A 98 5.29 4.91 5.92
CA GLN A 98 5.80 5.88 6.89
C GLN A 98 6.50 7.05 6.18
N GLY A 99 6.27 8.27 6.67
CA GLY A 99 6.74 9.48 5.99
C GLY A 99 6.10 9.63 4.62
N ALA A 100 4.81 9.32 4.56
CA ALA A 100 4.05 9.19 3.35
C ALA A 100 3.45 10.54 2.93
N GLU A 101 4.04 11.22 1.95
CA GLU A 101 3.56 12.53 1.48
C GLU A 101 2.54 12.32 0.35
N ASN A 102 1.23 12.45 0.64
CA ASN A 102 0.10 12.48 -0.31
C ASN A 102 0.06 11.37 -1.39
N TYR A 103 -0.39 10.16 -1.04
CA TYR A 103 -0.60 9.09 -2.02
C TYR A 103 -1.95 9.21 -2.75
N LYS A 104 -1.95 9.89 -3.89
CA LYS A 104 -2.83 9.54 -5.03
C LYS A 104 -2.01 8.65 -5.97
N PHE A 105 -2.39 7.39 -6.13
CA PHE A 105 -2.06 6.64 -7.34
C PHE A 105 -3.36 6.18 -8.01
N ASP A 106 -3.46 6.57 -9.27
CA ASP A 106 -4.62 6.53 -10.15
C ASP A 106 -5.00 5.07 -10.46
N LEU A 107 -6.26 4.71 -10.23
CA LEU A 107 -6.82 3.35 -10.36
C LEU A 107 -6.99 2.89 -11.82
N ASN A 108 -6.33 3.52 -12.79
CA ASN A 108 -6.55 3.24 -14.21
C ASN A 108 -5.90 1.96 -14.74
N CYS A 109 -5.37 1.07 -13.88
CA CYS A 109 -4.97 -0.29 -14.28
C CYS A 109 -6.16 -1.25 -14.49
N ARG A 110 -7.41 -0.76 -14.41
CA ARG A 110 -8.56 -1.35 -15.11
C ARG A 110 -9.39 -0.24 -15.75
N SER A 111 -9.31 -0.09 -17.07
CA SER A 111 -10.24 0.73 -17.88
C SER A 111 -11.69 0.23 -17.87
N ASP A 112 -12.02 -0.75 -17.04
CA ASP A 112 -13.25 -1.53 -17.15
C ASP A 112 -13.91 -1.70 -15.77
N LYS A 113 -14.15 -0.58 -15.08
CA LYS A 113 -15.36 -0.30 -14.26
C LYS A 113 -15.09 0.90 -13.35
N ALA A 114 -15.86 1.95 -13.61
CA ALA A 114 -16.11 3.04 -12.68
C ALA A 114 -16.47 2.48 -11.28
N ASP A 115 -15.89 3.06 -10.23
CA ASP A 115 -16.68 3.82 -9.26
C ASP A 115 -15.78 4.61 -8.29
N SER A 116 -16.10 5.90 -8.25
CA SER A 116 -15.69 6.99 -7.36
C SER A 116 -15.10 6.63 -5.98
N LEU A 117 -13.93 7.19 -5.67
CA LEU A 117 -13.51 7.53 -4.30
C LEU A 117 -12.78 8.87 -4.29
N THR A 118 -13.53 9.97 -4.16
CA THR A 118 -13.00 11.28 -3.80
C THR A 118 -12.66 11.30 -2.33
N TRP A 119 -11.41 11.58 -1.98
CA TRP A 119 -11.03 11.93 -0.61
C TRP A 119 -10.80 13.44 -0.55
N ASN A 120 -11.52 14.10 0.37
CA ASN A 120 -11.34 15.51 0.67
C ASN A 120 -9.93 15.74 1.21
N GLU A 121 -9.19 16.61 0.53
CA GLU A 121 -7.92 17.14 0.99
C GLU A 121 -8.17 17.93 2.28
N PHE A 122 -7.52 17.54 3.38
CA PHE A 122 -7.38 18.40 4.55
C PHE A 122 -6.54 19.61 4.12
N GLN A 123 -7.21 20.75 3.94
CA GLN A 123 -6.54 22.05 3.84
C GLN A 123 -6.03 22.39 5.24
N ASN A 124 -4.71 22.41 5.41
CA ASN A 124 -4.09 23.09 6.54
C ASN A 124 -4.25 24.59 6.31
N ASP A 125 -5.18 25.22 7.02
CA ASP A 125 -5.22 26.67 7.15
C ASP A 125 -4.15 27.08 8.18
N GLU A 126 -2.93 27.31 7.71
CA GLU A 126 -1.98 28.19 8.42
C GLU A 126 -2.42 29.64 8.14
N ASN A 127 -3.24 30.21 9.04
CA ASN A 127 -3.35 31.65 9.17
C ASN A 127 -2.46 32.08 10.34
N ASP A 128 -1.17 32.24 10.05
CA ASP A 128 -0.31 33.19 10.77
C ASP A 128 -0.71 34.60 10.31
N GLU A 129 -1.55 35.27 11.10
CA GLU A 129 -1.64 36.74 11.06
C GLU A 129 -0.94 37.30 12.31
N GLU A 130 0.24 37.87 12.08
CA GLU A 130 0.92 38.76 13.03
C GLU A 130 0.04 39.96 13.40
N PRO A 131 0.15 40.51 14.63
CA PRO A 131 -0.54 41.74 14.99
C PRO A 131 0.32 42.94 14.60
N GLU A 132 -0.11 43.73 13.61
CA GLU A 132 0.46 45.06 13.38
C GLU A 132 -0.57 46.19 13.60
N LEU A 133 -0.29 46.92 14.69
CA LEU A 133 -0.60 48.31 15.08
C LEU A 133 -2.00 48.67 15.62
#